data_AF-K7RTA8-F1
#
_entry.id   AF-K7RTA8-F1
#
_cell.length_a   1.000
_cell.length_b   1.000
_cell.length_c   1.000
_cell.angle_alpha   90.00
_cell.angle_beta   90.00
_cell.angle_gamma   90.00
#
_symmetry.space_group_name_H-M   'P 1'
#
loop_
_entity.id
_entity.type
_entity.pdbx_description
1 polymer ?
#
loop_
_entity_poly.entity_id
_entity_poly.type
_entity_poly.pdbx_seq_one_letter_code
_entity_poly.pdbx_strand_id
1 'polypeptide(L)' 'HAITPGDFIQFAGALSLSVCPGAPQVDFVIGRPPPRSPAPDFIIPQPVNTTNQLLTAFAQVGFSPAELVALLASHSV' A
#
# COMPACT_ATOMS: atom_id res chain seq x y z
N HIS A 1 21.52 10.90 -11.26
CA HIS A 1 20.09 11.15 -10.99
C HIS A 1 19.57 10.02 -10.13
N ALA A 2 19.25 10.27 -8.87
CA ALA A 2 18.61 9.28 -8.01
C ALA A 2 17.08 9.42 -8.12
N ILE A 3 16.38 8.29 -8.16
CA ILE A 3 14.91 8.24 -8.00
C ILE A 3 14.53 8.68 -6.58
N THR A 4 13.33 9.22 -6.38
CA THR A 4 12.89 9.60 -5.04
C THR A 4 12.57 8.36 -4.21
N PRO A 5 12.64 8.44 -2.86
CA PRO A 5 12.28 7.30 -2.01
C PRO A 5 10.85 6.80 -2.26
N GLY A 6 9.91 7.71 -2.53
CA GLY A 6 8.54 7.33 -2.87
C GLY A 6 8.43 6.55 -4.17
N ASP A 7 9.17 6.94 -5.20
CA ASP A 7 9.22 6.20 -6.46
C ASP A 7 9.90 4.85 -6.28
N PHE A 8 10.97 4.78 -5.50
CA PHE A 8 11.65 3.51 -5.24
C PHE A 8 10.78 2.50 -4.50
N ILE A 9 10.06 2.90 -3.45
CA ILE A 9 9.16 2.00 -2.69
C ILE A 9 8.11 1.37 -3.61
N GLN A 10 7.49 2.19 -4.45
CA GLN A 10 6.41 1.74 -5.32
C GLN A 10 6.91 0.92 -6.50
N PHE A 11 8.07 1.28 -7.07
CA PHE A 11 8.74 0.47 -8.09
C PHE A 11 9.16 -0.88 -7.54
N ALA A 12 9.78 -0.92 -6.35
CA ALA A 12 10.23 -2.15 -5.73
C ALA A 12 9.05 -3.09 -5.42
N GLY A 13 7.91 -2.55 -4.94
CA GLY A 13 6.69 -3.34 -4.72
C GLY A 13 6.10 -3.92 -6.00
N ALA A 14 5.99 -3.12 -7.07
CA ALA A 14 5.52 -3.61 -8.37
C ALA A 14 6.48 -4.67 -8.95
N LEU A 15 7.79 -4.43 -8.84
CA LEU A 15 8.81 -5.37 -9.30
C LEU A 15 8.78 -6.68 -8.52
N SER A 16 8.62 -6.64 -7.19
CA SER A 16 8.58 -7.85 -6.36
C SER A 16 7.39 -8.75 -6.68
N LEU A 17 6.26 -8.19 -7.11
CA LEU A 17 5.11 -9.00 -7.52
C LEU A 17 5.37 -9.74 -8.84
N SER A 18 6.23 -9.21 -9.72
CA SER A 18 6.51 -9.84 -11.02
C SER A 18 7.24 -11.19 -10.91
N VAL A 19 7.82 -11.51 -9.75
CA VAL A 19 8.48 -12.79 -9.47
C VAL A 19 7.56 -13.79 -8.74
N CYS A 20 6.33 -13.40 -8.40
CA CYS A 20 5.32 -14.26 -7.78
C CYS A 20 4.38 -14.83 -8.86
N PRO A 21 4.38 -16.15 -9.14
CA PRO A 21 3.49 -16.73 -10.14
C PRO A 21 2.02 -16.46 -9.84
N GLY A 22 1.30 -15.89 -10.81
CA GLY A 22 -0.13 -15.55 -10.68
C GLY A 22 -0.43 -14.23 -9.99
N ALA A 23 0.60 -13.50 -9.52
CA ALA A 23 0.42 -12.14 -9.00
C ALA A 23 0.03 -11.16 -10.13
N PRO A 24 -0.74 -10.09 -9.81
CA PRO A 24 -1.09 -9.07 -10.79
C PRO A 24 0.14 -8.26 -11.21
N GLN A 25 0.11 -7.73 -12.43
CA GLN A 25 1.02 -6.68 -12.86
C GLN A 25 0.46 -5.32 -12.42
N VAL A 26 1.02 -4.78 -11.34
CA VAL A 26 0.62 -3.48 -10.80
C VAL A 26 1.28 -2.36 -11.62
N ASP A 27 0.49 -1.38 -12.05
CA ASP A 27 1.00 -0.23 -12.78
C ASP A 27 1.98 0.60 -11.94
N PHE A 28 3.10 0.98 -12.55
CA PHE A 28 4.08 1.88 -11.95
C PHE A 28 4.08 3.24 -12.63
N VAL A 29 3.94 4.29 -11.84
CA VAL A 29 4.04 5.70 -12.25
C VAL A 29 5.18 6.37 -11.49
N ILE A 30 6.01 7.13 -12.19
CA ILE A 30 7.18 7.84 -11.66
C ILE A 30 6.90 9.36 -11.52
N GLY A 31 7.52 10.01 -10.53
CA GLY A 31 7.42 11.46 -10.34
C GLY A 31 6.98 11.89 -8.94
N ARG A 32 7.00 11.00 -7.93
CA ARG A 32 6.66 11.39 -6.56
C ARG A 32 7.70 12.38 -6.03
N PRO A 33 7.28 13.53 -5.45
CA PRO A 33 8.21 14.48 -4.85
C PRO A 33 8.85 13.88 -3.58
N PRO A 34 9.98 14.44 -3.11
CA PRO A 34 10.54 14.09 -1.81
C PRO A 34 9.52 14.28 -0.67
N PRO A 35 9.54 13.43 0.37
CA PRO A 35 8.64 13.56 1.51
C PRO A 35 8.88 14.90 2.23
N ARG A 36 7.80 15.54 2.69
CA ARG A 36 7.86 16.84 3.38
C ARG A 36 8.08 16.73 4.88
N SER A 37 7.58 15.66 5.48
CA SER A 37 7.64 15.38 6.91
C SER A 37 7.38 13.89 7.16
N PRO A 38 7.68 13.37 8.35
CA PRO A 38 7.18 12.07 8.81
C PRO A 38 5.66 12.01 8.78
N ALA A 39 5.12 10.80 8.64
CA ALA A 39 3.69 10.56 8.82
C ALA A 39 3.32 10.64 10.31
N PRO A 40 2.07 11.02 10.65
CA PRO A 40 1.58 10.95 12.03
C PRO A 40 1.62 9.52 12.58
N ASP A 41 1.76 9.39 13.90
CA ASP A 41 1.68 8.10 14.57
C ASP A 41 0.26 7.50 14.49
N PHE A 42 0.18 6.17 14.64
CA PHE A 42 -1.07 5.40 14.74
C PHE A 42 -2.02 5.48 13.53
N ILE A 43 -1.52 5.81 12.34
CA ILE A 43 -2.30 5.77 11.09
C ILE A 43 -2.25 4.41 10.37
N ILE A 44 -1.49 3.45 10.90
CA ILE A 44 -1.36 2.10 10.33
C ILE A 44 -2.25 1.13 11.12
N PRO A 45 -3.18 0.41 10.45
CA PRO A 45 -4.02 -0.58 11.09
C PRO A 45 -3.19 -1.73 11.70
N GLN A 46 -3.63 -2.23 12.85
CA GLN A 46 -2.97 -3.29 13.59
C GLN A 46 -3.79 -4.59 13.53
N PRO A 47 -3.14 -5.76 13.62
CA PRO A 47 -3.83 -7.05 13.61
C PRO A 47 -4.76 -7.27 14.81
N VAL A 48 -4.61 -6.47 15.88
CA VAL A 48 -5.48 -6.50 17.06
C VAL A 48 -6.70 -5.58 16.93
N ASN A 49 -6.80 -4.79 15.86
CA ASN A 49 -7.98 -3.96 15.64
C ASN A 49 -9.19 -4.81 15.26
N THR A 50 -10.37 -4.38 15.70
CA THR A 50 -11.65 -4.99 15.29
C THR A 50 -11.92 -4.71 13.81
N THR A 51 -12.73 -5.55 13.16
CA THR A 51 -13.12 -5.36 11.75
C THR A 51 -13.70 -3.97 11.48
N ASN A 52 -14.54 -3.43 12.38
CA ASN A 52 -15.11 -2.09 12.23
C ASN A 52 -14.04 -0.98 12.27
N GLN A 53 -13.01 -1.13 13.11
CA GLN A 53 -11.89 -0.20 13.14
C GLN A 53 -11.09 -0.25 11.83
N LEU A 54 -10.85 -1.44 11.27
CA LEU A 54 -10.17 -1.61 10.00
C LEU A 54 -10.95 -0.98 8.84
N LEU A 55 -12.25 -1.27 8.74
CA LEU A 55 -13.13 -0.69 7.73
C LEU A 55 -13.19 0.83 7.83
N THR A 56 -13.24 1.38 9.05
CA THR A 56 -13.23 2.83 9.29
C THR A 56 -11.91 3.45 8.84
N ALA A 57 -10.76 2.84 9.19
CA ALA A 57 -9.44 3.37 8.83
C ALA A 57 -9.22 3.39 7.30
N PHE A 58 -9.62 2.32 6.59
CA PHE A 58 -9.51 2.27 5.13
C PHE A 58 -10.49 3.21 4.42
N ALA A 59 -11.69 3.41 4.97
CA ALA A 59 -12.63 4.41 4.45
C ALA A 59 -12.08 5.85 4.56
N GLN A 60 -11.31 6.17 5.61
CA GLN A 60 -10.67 7.49 5.78
C GLN A 60 -9.64 7.81 4.70
N VAL A 61 -9.07 6.81 4.05
CA VAL A 61 -8.12 6.97 2.92
C VAL A 61 -8.73 6.59 1.57
N GLY A 62 -10.06 6.44 1.51
CA GLY A 62 -10.81 6.32 0.25
C GLY A 62 -11.01 4.89 -0.26
N PHE A 63 -10.82 3.86 0.56
CA PHE A 63 -11.10 2.47 0.17
C PHE A 63 -12.44 1.96 0.71
N SER A 64 -13.19 1.27 -0.13
CA SER A 64 -14.39 0.53 0.23
C SER A 64 -14.06 -0.78 0.96
N PRO A 65 -15.03 -1.42 1.63
CA PRO A 65 -14.86 -2.75 2.22
C PRO A 65 -14.37 -3.81 1.23
N ALA A 66 -14.86 -3.77 -0.02
CA ALA A 66 -14.45 -4.72 -1.06
C ALA A 66 -12.99 -4.50 -1.48
N GLU A 67 -12.55 -3.25 -1.57
CA GLU A 67 -11.15 -2.92 -1.88
C GLU A 67 -10.21 -3.27 -0.74
N LEU A 68 -10.63 -3.13 0.53
CA LEU A 68 -9.86 -3.65 1.67
C LEU A 68 -9.63 -5.17 1.53
N VAL A 69 -10.68 -5.93 1.24
CA VAL A 69 -10.55 -7.38 1.02
C VAL A 69 -9.62 -7.69 -0.16
N ALA A 70 -9.71 -6.93 -1.25
CA ALA A 70 -8.81 -7.09 -2.40
C ALA A 70 -7.35 -6.81 -2.03
N LEU A 71 -7.07 -5.75 -1.26
CA LEU A 71 -5.72 -5.43 -0.80
C LEU A 71 -5.14 -6.50 0.12
N LEU A 72 -5.96 -7.17 0.93
CA LEU A 72 -5.54 -8.28 1.78
C LEU A 72 -5.03 -9.50 1.00
N ALA A 73 -5.21 -9.56 -0.33
CA ALA A 73 -4.55 -10.56 -1.18
C ALA A 73 -3.02 -10.50 -1.06
N SER A 74 -2.46 -9.38 -0.60
CA SER A 74 -1.03 -9.26 -0.27
C SER A 74 -0.56 -10.28 0.76
N HIS A 75 -1.46 -10.84 1.59
CA HIS A 75 -1.12 -11.90 2.57
C HIS A 75 -0.99 -13.30 1.95
N SER A 76 -1.08 -13.44 0.63
CA SER A 76 -0.84 -14.70 -0.07
C SER A 76 0.64 -14.97 -0.39
N VAL A 77 1.50 -13.95 -0.24
CA VAL A 77 2.95 -13.99 -0.53
C VAL A 77 3.76 -13.29 0.55
#